data_AF-A0A6A3GBY3-F1
#
_entry.id   AF-A0A6A3GBY3-F1
#
_cell.length_a   1.000
_cell.length_b   1.000
_cell.length_c   1.000
_cell.angle_alpha   90.00
_cell.angle_beta   90.00
_cell.angle_gamma   90.00
#
_symmetry.space_group_name_H-M   'P 1'
#
loop_
_entity.id
_entity.type
_entity.pdbx_description
1 polymer ?
#
loop_
_entity_poly.entity_id
_entity_poly.type
_entity_poly.pdbx_seq_one_letter_code
_entity_poly.pdbx_strand_id
1 'polypeptide(L)' 'MRGIIKGLNEAWEWTFVLVFCVASANFRAWEETKIGCVNIDSQNGRVEWKHEPVEGDREKLIIIVETGVIGSPAA' A
#
# COMPACT_ATOMS: atom_id res chain seq x y z
N MET A 1 -0.45 1.01 8.66
CA MET A 1 -1.57 1.04 7.71
C MET A 1 -2.89 1.50 8.31
N ARG A 2 -3.42 0.85 9.35
CA ARG A 2 -4.70 1.22 9.98
C ARG A 2 -4.91 2.73 10.20
N GLY A 3 -3.91 3.41 10.78
CA GLY A 3 -3.96 4.87 10.99
C GLY A 3 -4.01 5.71 9.71
N ILE A 4 -3.30 5.29 8.64
CA ILE A 4 -3.31 5.96 7.34
C ILE A 4 -4.71 5.84 6.72
N ILE A 5 -5.29 4.63 6.72
CA ILE A 5 -6.62 4.35 6.18
C ILE A 5 -7.68 5.18 6.91
N LYS A 6 -7.62 5.18 8.25
CA LYS A 6 -8.52 5.98 9.08
C LYS A 6 -8.42 7.47 8.72
N GLY A 7 -7.22 8.03 8.68
CA GLY A 7 -7.02 9.45 8.34
C GLY A 7 -7.50 9.79 6.92
N LEU A 8 -7.27 8.91 5.95
CA LEU A 8 -7.77 9.09 4.58
C LEU A 8 -9.30 9.10 4.54
N ASN A 9 -9.96 8.16 5.21
CA ASN A 9 -11.43 8.09 5.26
C ASN A 9 -12.05 9.27 6.04
N GLU A 10 -11.38 9.80 7.05
CA GLU A 10 -11.86 10.97 7.81
C GLU A 10 -11.68 12.28 7.04
N ALA A 11 -10.60 12.39 6.27
CA ALA A 11 -10.28 13.62 5.55
C ALA A 11 -10.96 13.68 4.19
N TRP A 12 -10.89 12.61 3.38
CA TRP A 12 -11.11 12.64 1.93
C TRP A 12 -12.02 11.51 1.45
N GLU A 13 -12.78 11.77 0.38
CA GLU A 13 -13.37 10.71 -0.45
C GLU A 13 -12.35 10.27 -1.50
N TRP A 14 -12.04 8.96 -1.54
CA TRP A 14 -10.96 8.43 -2.37
C TRP A 14 -11.24 7.01 -2.86
N THR A 15 -10.73 6.71 -4.06
CA THR A 15 -10.82 5.38 -4.70
C THR A 15 -9.51 4.63 -4.66
N PHE A 16 -8.39 5.32 -4.85
CA PHE A 16 -7.06 4.73 -4.67
C PHE A 16 -6.07 5.71 -4.05
N VAL A 17 -5.03 5.19 -3.41
CA VAL A 17 -3.92 5.98 -2.87
C VAL A 17 -2.58 5.31 -3.17
N LEU A 18 -1.56 6.14 -3.43
CA LEU A 18 -0.19 5.71 -3.61
C LEU A 18 0.62 6.08 -2.37
N VAL A 19 1.29 5.12 -1.75
CA VAL A 19 2.09 5.31 -0.55
C VAL A 19 3.52 4.92 -0.84
N PHE A 20 4.45 5.87 -0.71
CA PHE A 20 5.89 5.59 -0.79
C PHE A 20 6.43 5.26 0.60
N CYS A 21 7.13 4.14 0.74
CA CYS A 21 7.77 3.77 1.99
C CYS A 21 9.11 3.07 1.77
N VAL A 22 10.07 3.29 2.67
CA VAL A 22 11.39 2.66 2.62
C VAL A 22 11.30 1.13 2.78
N ALA A 23 10.39 0.66 3.63
CA ALA A 23 10.13 -0.76 3.81
C ALA A 23 8.65 -0.96 4.15
N SER A 24 8.08 -2.09 3.74
CA SER A 24 6.77 -2.49 4.22
C SER A 24 6.78 -2.73 5.72
N ALA A 25 5.88 -2.07 6.43
CA ALA A 25 5.52 -2.51 7.78
C ALA A 25 4.84 -3.89 7.68
N ASN A 26 5.10 -4.77 8.64
CA ASN A 26 4.54 -6.13 8.67
C ASN A 26 2.99 -6.09 8.64
N PHE A 27 2.38 -6.52 7.52
CA PHE A 27 0.92 -6.41 7.25
C PHE A 27 0.05 -7.46 7.95
N ARG A 28 0.57 -8.17 8.96
CA ARG A 28 -0.12 -9.33 9.57
C ARG A 28 -1.48 -9.01 10.21
N ALA A 29 -1.86 -7.74 10.32
CA ALA A 29 -3.14 -7.27 10.86
C ALA A 29 -3.95 -6.44 9.83
N TRP A 30 -4.02 -6.88 8.57
CA TRP A 30 -4.92 -6.25 7.59
C TRP A 30 -6.36 -6.67 7.88
N GLU A 31 -7.17 -5.73 8.36
CA GLU A 31 -8.57 -5.96 8.74
C GLU A 31 -9.57 -5.41 7.70
N GLU A 32 -9.08 -4.62 6.74
CA GLU A 32 -9.90 -3.92 5.75
C GLU A 32 -10.21 -4.82 4.55
N THR A 33 -11.16 -5.74 4.75
CA THR A 33 -11.45 -6.83 3.80
C THR A 33 -11.82 -6.37 2.39
N LYS A 34 -12.42 -5.18 2.26
CA LYS A 34 -12.84 -4.59 0.97
C LYS A 34 -11.82 -3.65 0.33
N ILE A 35 -10.73 -3.33 1.04
CA ILE A 35 -9.68 -2.44 0.54
C ILE A 35 -8.53 -3.32 0.05
N GLY A 36 -8.27 -3.28 -1.24
CA GLY A 36 -7.12 -3.98 -1.81
C GLY A 36 -5.80 -3.32 -1.43
N CYS A 37 -4.76 -4.12 -1.27
CA CYS A 37 -3.40 -3.64 -1.03
C CYS A 37 -2.43 -4.33 -1.98
N VAL A 38 -1.84 -3.54 -2.88
CA VAL A 38 -0.77 -3.96 -3.78
C VAL A 38 0.53 -3.37 -3.27
N ASN A 39 1.59 -4.16 -3.34
CA ASN A 39 2.94 -3.72 -3.11
C ASN A 39 3.75 -3.78 -4.39
N ILE A 40 4.56 -2.76 -4.64
CA ILE A 40 5.49 -2.64 -5.75
C ILE A 40 6.86 -2.43 -5.12
N ASP A 41 7.73 -3.41 -5.28
CA ASP A 41 9.15 -3.25 -4.99
C ASP A 41 9.75 -2.41 -6.12
N SER A 42 10.13 -1.16 -5.83
CA SER A 42 10.64 -0.25 -6.86
C SER A 42 12.04 -0.62 -7.33
N GLN A 43 12.77 -1.46 -6.59
CA GLN A 43 14.15 -1.83 -6.91
C GLN A 43 14.20 -2.87 -8.04
N ASN A 44 13.21 -3.75 -8.11
CA ASN A 44 13.14 -4.81 -9.12
C ASN A 44 11.83 -4.81 -9.94
N GLY A 45 10.91 -3.90 -9.64
CA GLY A 45 9.62 -3.77 -10.33
C GLY A 45 8.60 -4.85 -9.97
N ARG A 46 8.88 -5.71 -8.98
CA ARG A 46 8.00 -6.81 -8.60
C ARG A 46 6.72 -6.28 -7.95
N VAL A 47 5.60 -6.79 -8.44
CA VAL A 47 4.27 -6.44 -7.94
C VAL A 47 3.67 -7.65 -7.22
N GLU A 48 3.18 -7.44 -6.00
CA GLU A 48 2.52 -8.46 -5.19
C GLU A 48 1.24 -7.92 -4.54
N TRP A 49 0.19 -8.74 -4.51
CA TRP A 49 -0.92 -8.48 -3.60
C TRP A 49 -0.51 -8.79 -2.16
N LYS A 50 -0.65 -7.81 -1.28
CA LYS A 50 -0.58 -8.03 0.18
C LYS A 50 -1.96 -8.39 0.73
N HIS A 51 -3.01 -7.85 0.13
CA HIS A 51 -4.40 -8.25 0.35
C HIS A 51 -5.20 -8.05 -0.93
N GLU A 52 -5.73 -9.13 -1.48
CA GLU A 52 -6.65 -9.11 -2.61
C GLU A 52 -8.07 -9.40 -2.09
N PRO A 53 -9.01 -8.44 -2.16
CA PRO A 53 -10.40 -8.68 -1.82
C PRO A 53 -11.03 -9.71 -2.76
N VAL A 54 -12.14 -10.30 -2.33
CA VAL A 54 -12.94 -11.16 -3.21
C VAL A 54 -13.34 -10.37 -4.47
N GLU A 55 -13.34 -11.05 -5.61
CA GLU A 55 -13.67 -10.45 -6.89
C GLU A 55 -15.06 -9.78 -6.84
N GLY A 56 -15.14 -8.52 -7.26
CA GLY A 56 -16.37 -7.71 -7.20
C GLY A 56 -16.59 -6.93 -5.89
N ASP A 57 -15.92 -7.30 -4.80
CA ASP A 57 -16.08 -6.64 -3.48
C ASP A 57 -15.06 -5.52 -3.22
N ARG A 58 -14.11 -5.31 -4.13
CA ARG A 58 -13.08 -4.28 -3.98
C ARG A 58 -13.68 -2.88 -4.15
N GLU A 59 -13.76 -2.14 -3.05
CA GLU A 59 -14.25 -0.76 -3.04
C GLU A 59 -13.12 0.27 -3.22
N LYS A 60 -11.94 -0.01 -2.66
CA LYS A 60 -10.78 0.90 -2.67
C LYS A 60 -9.47 0.15 -2.90
N LEU A 61 -8.42 0.88 -3.27
CA LEU A 61 -7.10 0.31 -3.54
C LEU A 61 -5.97 1.14 -2.93
N ILE A 62 -5.09 0.49 -2.18
CA ILE A 62 -3.83 1.05 -1.74
C ILE A 62 -2.70 0.43 -2.55
N ILE A 63 -1.88 1.28 -3.14
CA ILE A 63 -0.67 0.88 -3.84
C ILE A 63 0.51 1.36 -3.01
N ILE A 64 1.35 0.43 -2.61
CA ILE A 64 2.54 0.70 -1.83
C ILE A 64 3.72 0.58 -2.76
N VAL A 65 4.55 1.62 -2.79
CA VAL A 65 5.82 1.62 -3.51
C VAL A 65 6.90 1.53 -2.46
N GLU A 66 7.46 0.33 -2.32
CA GLU A 66 8.62 0.08 -1.49
C GLU A 66 9.86 0.60 -2.19
N THR A 67 10.39 1.70 -1.68
CA THR A 67 11.56 2.37 -2.26
C THR A 67 12.87 1.71 -1.87
N GLY A 68 12.88 0.85 -0.85
CA GLY A 68 14.09 0.36 -0.22
C GLY A 68 14.88 1.49 0.46
N VAL A 69 16.09 1.17 0.89
CA VAL A 69 17.04 2.19 1.37
C VAL A 69 17.44 3.07 0.19
N ILE A 70 17.12 4.35 0.25
CA ILE A 70 17.63 5.34 -0.68
C ILE A 70 19.12 5.49 -0.36
N GLY A 71 19.98 4.77 -1.07
CA GLY A 71 21.41 5.01 -1.02
C GLY A 71 21.68 6.45 -1.47
N SER A 72 22.55 7.16 -0.76
CA SER A 72 23.06 8.45 -1.26
C SER A 72 23.59 8.26 -2.69
N PRO A 73 23.45 9.26 -3.57
CA PRO A 73 24.06 9.20 -4.90
C PRO A 73 25.53 8.82 -4.72
N ALA A 74 26.02 7.84 -5.49
CA ALA A 74 27.43 7.54 -5.50
C ALA A 74 28.19 8.84 -5.83
N ALA A 75 29.09 9.23 -4.92
CA ALA A 75 29.91 10.44 -5.05
C ALA A 75 30.91 10.32 -6.20
#